data_AF-A0A9E5EW74-F1
#
_entry.id   AF-A0A9E5EW74-F1
#
_cell.length_a   1.000
_cell.length_b   1.000
_cell.length_c   1.000
_cell.angle_alpha   90.00
_cell.angle_beta   90.00
_cell.angle_gamma   90.00
#
_symmetry.space_group_name_H-M   'P 1'
#
loop_
_entity.id
_entity.type
_entity.pdbx_description
1 polymer ?
#
loop_
_entity_poly.entity_id
_entity_poly.type
_entity_poly.pdbx_seq_one_letter_code
_entity_poly.pdbx_strand_id
1 'polypeptide(L)'
;MKNFLLIASLASSTLFALSLCVAQEKKEAEWVSIFDGKTMKGWHVSSKTGHSGPSKNKSGGKWEIVDGAIIGSQDIPGNGGIIITDEKYSDFEVSIEMKNDFGPDSGLFLRSTEDGKCYQAMIDYHANGNLMGVYGEGLGGKPHLRNFTFQKLVTEIREDAAPVKLPVPADKWADFWKHGEWNELKASIVGNPPKVTTYIKG
;
A
#
# COMPACT_ATOMS: atom_id res chain seq x y z
N MET A 1 -7.05 85.24 -17.63
CA MET A 1 -7.25 84.11 -18.57
C MET A 1 -5.90 83.47 -18.84
N LYS A 2 -5.86 82.13 -18.77
CA LYS A 2 -4.73 81.20 -18.97
C LYS A 2 -3.75 81.05 -17.79
N ASN A 3 -4.14 80.15 -16.88
CA ASN A 3 -3.27 79.40 -15.99
C ASN A 3 -2.34 78.48 -16.81
N PHE A 4 -1.08 78.38 -16.42
CA PHE A 4 -0.24 77.22 -16.71
C PHE A 4 0.46 76.79 -15.42
N LEU A 5 0.00 75.69 -14.84
CA LEU A 5 0.72 74.92 -13.83
C LEU A 5 1.65 73.95 -14.56
N LEU A 6 2.94 73.98 -14.23
CA LEU A 6 3.88 72.91 -14.52
C LEU A 6 3.83 71.92 -13.34
N ILE A 7 3.38 70.69 -13.57
CA ILE A 7 3.50 69.60 -12.60
C ILE A 7 4.73 68.78 -12.97
N ALA A 8 5.70 68.75 -12.05
CA ALA A 8 6.86 67.87 -12.12
C ALA A 8 6.42 66.41 -11.90
N SER A 9 6.71 65.54 -12.88
CA SER A 9 6.50 64.10 -12.75
C SER A 9 7.66 63.48 -11.97
N LEU A 10 7.40 63.03 -10.73
CA LEU A 10 8.29 62.09 -10.04
C LEU A 10 8.16 60.72 -10.71
N ALA A 11 9.24 60.24 -11.31
CA ALA A 11 9.35 58.87 -11.78
C ALA A 11 9.41 57.92 -10.57
N SER A 12 8.36 57.13 -10.37
CA SER A 12 8.34 56.04 -9.39
C SER A 12 9.07 54.84 -9.99
N SER A 13 10.27 54.55 -9.51
CA SER A 13 11.02 53.34 -9.85
C SER A 13 10.52 52.17 -9.00
N THR A 14 9.57 51.40 -9.53
CA THR A 14 9.18 50.10 -8.97
C THR A 14 10.25 49.06 -9.30
N LEU A 15 11.05 48.67 -8.30
CA LEU A 15 11.90 47.49 -8.37
C LEU A 15 11.00 46.25 -8.39
N PHE A 16 10.83 45.63 -9.55
CA PHE A 16 10.20 44.31 -9.67
C PHE A 16 11.23 43.25 -9.23
N ALA A 17 11.17 42.84 -7.97
CA ALA A 17 11.94 41.69 -7.49
C ALA A 17 11.38 40.43 -8.16
N LEU A 18 12.05 39.97 -9.22
CA LEU A 18 11.79 38.70 -9.87
C LEU A 18 12.18 37.58 -8.90
N SER A 19 11.22 37.08 -8.12
CA SER A 19 11.41 35.88 -7.31
C SER A 19 11.57 34.69 -8.25
N LEU A 20 12.81 34.30 -8.52
CA LEU A 20 13.16 33.03 -9.17
C LEU A 20 12.74 31.90 -8.24
N CYS A 21 11.51 31.41 -8.39
CA CYS A 21 11.11 30.12 -7.88
C CYS A 21 11.89 29.05 -8.67
N VAL A 22 13.03 28.63 -8.13
CA VAL A 22 13.71 27.42 -8.60
C VAL A 22 12.79 26.26 -8.25
N ALA A 23 12.03 25.76 -9.22
CA ALA A 23 11.34 24.49 -9.10
C ALA A 23 12.42 23.41 -8.93
N GLN A 24 12.57 22.91 -7.71
CA GLN A 24 13.46 21.79 -7.45
C GLN A 24 12.81 20.56 -8.08
N GLU A 25 13.34 20.12 -9.23
CA GLU A 25 12.94 18.85 -9.84
C GLU A 25 13.15 17.74 -8.81
N LYS A 26 12.03 17.14 -8.38
CA LYS A 26 12.04 16.04 -7.43
C LYS A 26 12.64 14.84 -8.16
N LYS A 27 13.93 14.56 -7.95
CA LYS A 27 14.59 13.38 -8.52
C LYS A 27 13.77 12.15 -8.12
N GLU A 28 13.26 11.43 -9.12
CA GLU A 28 12.51 10.20 -8.92
C GLU A 28 13.41 9.21 -8.18
N ALA A 29 12.91 8.63 -7.09
CA ALA A 29 13.70 7.71 -6.29
C ALA A 29 13.94 6.42 -7.11
N GLU A 30 15.18 5.92 -7.09
CA GLU A 30 15.49 4.66 -7.76
C GLU A 30 14.87 3.49 -6.99
N TRP A 31 14.20 2.58 -7.71
CA TRP A 31 13.66 1.36 -7.12
C TRP A 31 14.77 0.43 -6.66
N VAL A 32 14.62 -0.11 -5.45
CA VAL A 32 15.53 -1.10 -4.87
C VAL A 32 14.75 -2.38 -4.63
N SER A 33 15.30 -3.52 -5.05
CA SER A 33 14.68 -4.81 -4.75
C SER A 33 14.87 -5.16 -3.26
N ILE A 34 13.78 -5.55 -2.62
CA ILE A 34 13.76 -6.04 -1.23
C ILE A 34 13.78 -7.58 -1.15
N PHE A 35 13.83 -8.26 -2.29
CA PHE A 35 13.89 -9.72 -2.37
C PHE A 35 14.83 -10.15 -3.51
N ASP A 36 15.69 -11.14 -3.24
CA ASP A 36 16.71 -11.62 -4.19
C ASP A 36 16.23 -12.76 -5.09
N GLY A 37 14.98 -13.23 -4.90
CA GLY A 37 14.42 -14.36 -5.63
C GLY A 37 14.94 -15.72 -5.18
N LYS A 38 15.69 -15.82 -4.08
CA LYS A 38 16.45 -17.03 -3.72
C LYS A 38 16.44 -17.35 -2.24
N THR A 39 16.43 -16.34 -1.38
CA THR A 39 16.60 -16.50 0.05
C THR A 39 15.65 -15.57 0.83
N MET A 40 15.46 -15.88 2.11
CA MET A 40 14.76 -14.99 3.05
C MET A 40 15.68 -13.85 3.57
N LYS A 41 16.82 -13.58 2.93
CA LYS A 41 17.73 -12.52 3.39
C LYS A 41 17.02 -11.16 3.36
N GLY A 42 17.12 -10.41 4.47
CA GLY A 42 16.41 -9.14 4.63
C GLY A 42 15.00 -9.30 5.18
N TRP A 43 14.58 -10.52 5.52
CA TRP A 43 13.28 -10.85 6.09
C TRP A 43 13.42 -11.80 7.27
N HIS A 44 12.52 -11.67 8.24
CA HIS A 44 12.38 -12.64 9.33
C HIS A 44 10.91 -12.92 9.62
N VAL A 45 10.63 -14.12 10.15
CA VAL A 45 9.30 -14.51 10.61
C VAL A 45 9.04 -13.88 11.97
N SER A 46 7.91 -13.22 12.16
CA SER A 46 7.45 -12.82 13.48
C SER A 46 6.45 -13.83 14.04
N SER A 47 6.79 -14.40 15.20
CA SER A 47 5.88 -15.22 16.00
C SER A 47 5.16 -14.41 17.10
N LYS A 48 5.30 -13.07 17.11
CA LYS A 48 4.76 -12.20 18.17
C LYS A 48 3.38 -11.64 17.85
N THR A 49 2.84 -11.93 16.67
CA THR A 49 1.58 -11.38 16.18
C THR A 49 0.36 -12.13 16.68
N GLY A 50 -0.82 -11.51 16.57
CA GLY A 50 -2.10 -12.21 16.81
C GLY A 50 -2.29 -13.42 15.90
N HIS A 51 -1.73 -13.39 14.68
CA HIS A 51 -1.76 -14.50 13.71
C HIS A 51 -0.90 -15.70 14.12
N SER A 52 -0.13 -15.59 15.21
CA SER A 52 0.67 -16.66 15.80
C SER A 52 0.02 -17.27 17.06
N GLY A 53 -1.20 -16.83 17.38
CA GLY A 53 -1.96 -17.26 18.57
C GLY A 53 -2.17 -18.78 18.67
N PRO A 54 -2.53 -19.49 17.60
CA PRO A 54 -2.74 -20.94 17.67
C PRO A 54 -1.49 -21.73 18.06
N SER A 55 -0.28 -21.27 17.68
CA SER A 55 0.98 -21.86 18.14
C SER A 55 1.39 -21.40 19.55
N LYS A 56 0.62 -20.53 20.20
CA LYS A 56 0.99 -19.80 21.43
C LYS A 56 2.28 -19.00 21.24
N ASN A 57 2.40 -18.31 20.10
CA ASN A 57 3.54 -17.49 19.73
C ASN A 57 4.87 -18.27 19.66
N LYS A 58 4.81 -19.57 19.34
CA LYS A 58 5.98 -20.44 19.17
C LYS A 58 6.46 -20.52 17.72
N SER A 59 5.58 -20.25 16.77
CA SER A 59 5.87 -20.18 15.34
C SER A 59 4.98 -19.14 14.67
N GLY A 60 5.38 -18.66 13.49
CA GLY A 60 4.66 -17.62 12.72
C GLY A 60 4.34 -18.09 11.31
N GLY A 61 3.68 -19.25 11.18
CA GLY A 61 3.40 -19.88 9.90
C GLY A 61 4.61 -20.56 9.25
N LYS A 62 4.43 -20.99 8.02
CA LYS A 62 5.44 -21.65 7.18
C LYS A 62 5.76 -20.76 5.99
N TRP A 63 7.04 -20.43 5.82
CA TRP A 63 7.55 -19.55 4.78
C TRP A 63 8.68 -20.24 4.02
N GLU A 64 8.52 -20.38 2.70
CA GLU A 64 9.44 -21.14 1.85
C GLU A 64 9.74 -20.37 0.56
N ILE A 65 10.92 -20.59 -0.01
CA ILE A 65 11.23 -20.11 -1.37
C ILE A 65 10.95 -21.25 -2.35
N VAL A 66 10.04 -21.01 -3.30
CA VAL A 66 9.70 -21.96 -4.35
C VAL A 66 9.61 -21.20 -5.67
N ASP A 67 10.33 -21.68 -6.69
CA ASP A 67 10.35 -21.09 -8.04
C ASP A 67 10.59 -19.57 -8.07
N GLY A 68 11.46 -19.10 -7.17
CA GLY A 68 11.82 -17.69 -7.09
C GLY A 68 10.80 -16.80 -6.38
N ALA A 69 9.81 -17.36 -5.71
CA ALA A 69 8.80 -16.65 -4.93
C ALA A 69 8.82 -17.06 -3.46
N ILE A 70 8.45 -16.13 -2.57
CA ILE A 70 8.12 -16.44 -1.18
C ILE A 70 6.71 -17.02 -1.14
N ILE A 71 6.57 -18.25 -0.66
CA ILE A 71 5.28 -18.90 -0.41
C ILE A 71 5.02 -18.92 1.10
N GLY A 72 3.91 -18.29 1.51
CA GLY A 72 3.40 -18.32 2.87
C GLY A 72 2.25 -19.33 3.00
N SER A 73 2.27 -20.13 4.06
CA SER A 73 1.19 -21.05 4.42
C SER A 73 1.10 -21.22 5.94
N GLN A 74 0.05 -21.89 6.39
CA GLN A 74 -0.08 -22.25 7.80
C GLN A 74 0.84 -23.45 8.11
N ASP A 75 1.64 -23.36 9.16
CA ASP A 75 2.40 -24.51 9.68
C ASP A 75 1.52 -25.45 10.53
N ILE A 76 0.56 -24.88 11.26
CA ILE A 76 -0.56 -25.58 11.90
C ILE A 76 -1.87 -24.83 11.63
N PRO A 77 -3.04 -25.49 11.67
CA PRO A 77 -4.32 -24.85 11.37
C PRO A 77 -4.55 -23.53 12.15
N GLY A 78 -4.81 -22.47 11.40
CA GLY A 78 -5.03 -21.11 11.90
C GLY A 78 -3.77 -20.29 12.20
N ASN A 79 -2.57 -20.86 12.13
CA ASN A 79 -1.31 -20.17 12.45
C ASN A 79 -0.65 -19.65 11.17
N GLY A 80 -1.08 -18.49 10.69
CA GLY A 80 -0.55 -17.89 9.46
C GLY A 80 0.75 -17.12 9.67
N GLY A 81 0.88 -16.41 10.80
CA GLY A 81 1.98 -15.49 11.07
C GLY A 81 2.23 -14.44 9.98
N ILE A 82 3.36 -13.73 10.07
CA ILE A 82 3.83 -12.76 9.07
C ILE A 82 5.35 -12.84 8.94
N ILE A 83 5.88 -12.36 7.81
CA ILE A 83 7.28 -11.97 7.66
C ILE A 83 7.40 -10.45 7.65
N ILE A 84 8.50 -9.94 8.20
CA ILE A 84 8.79 -8.52 8.31
C ILE A 84 10.18 -8.28 7.71
N THR A 85 10.35 -7.15 7.02
CA THR A 85 11.68 -6.73 6.54
C THR A 85 12.60 -6.44 7.73
N ASP A 86 13.87 -6.79 7.62
CA ASP A 86 14.90 -6.41 8.60
C ASP A 86 15.12 -4.89 8.61
N GLU A 87 15.06 -4.29 7.42
CA GLU A 87 15.13 -2.85 7.23
C GLU A 87 13.82 -2.15 7.59
N LYS A 88 13.93 -0.90 8.04
CA LYS A 88 12.79 -0.05 8.41
C LYS A 88 12.66 1.11 7.45
N TYR A 89 11.44 1.32 6.98
CA TYR A 89 11.12 2.36 6.00
C TYR A 89 10.14 3.37 6.59
N SER A 90 10.39 4.66 6.37
CA SER A 90 9.48 5.75 6.76
C SER A 90 8.48 6.03 5.63
N ASP A 91 8.81 6.97 4.75
CA ASP A 91 8.05 7.29 3.54
C ASP A 91 8.58 6.43 2.40
N PHE A 92 7.71 5.62 1.80
CA PHE A 92 8.10 4.70 0.73
C PHE A 92 6.94 4.39 -0.22
N GLU A 93 7.31 3.92 -1.40
CA GLU A 93 6.46 3.19 -2.33
C GLU A 93 6.99 1.76 -2.46
N VAL A 94 6.08 0.80 -2.54
CA VAL A 94 6.40 -0.62 -2.68
C VAL A 94 5.56 -1.22 -3.80
N SER A 95 6.21 -2.07 -4.61
CA SER A 95 5.59 -2.87 -5.67
C SER A 95 5.87 -4.33 -5.40
N ILE A 96 4.83 -5.16 -5.47
CA ILE A 96 4.93 -6.61 -5.33
C ILE A 96 4.13 -7.28 -6.43
N GLU A 97 4.59 -8.45 -6.87
CA GLU A 97 3.78 -9.37 -7.65
C GLU A 97 3.23 -10.44 -6.72
N MET A 98 1.97 -10.81 -6.89
CA MET A 98 1.32 -11.85 -6.10
C MET A 98 0.48 -12.77 -6.96
N LYS A 99 0.46 -14.04 -6.58
CA LYS A 99 -0.37 -15.11 -7.16
C LYS A 99 -1.09 -15.82 -6.02
N ASN A 100 -2.34 -15.41 -5.78
CA ASN A 100 -3.11 -15.89 -4.63
C ASN A 100 -3.95 -17.12 -5.00
N ASP A 101 -3.92 -18.13 -4.15
CA ASP A 101 -4.91 -19.21 -4.10
C ASP A 101 -6.16 -18.75 -3.34
N PHE A 102 -7.31 -19.40 -3.56
CA PHE A 102 -8.56 -19.04 -2.91
C PHE A 102 -8.61 -19.58 -1.47
N GLY A 103 -8.99 -18.72 -0.52
CA GLY A 103 -9.19 -19.09 0.89
C GLY A 103 -8.38 -18.29 1.91
N PRO A 104 -7.12 -17.91 1.64
CA PRO A 104 -6.33 -17.12 2.58
C PRO A 104 -6.91 -15.74 2.87
N ASP A 105 -6.79 -15.34 4.12
CA ASP A 105 -6.84 -13.95 4.59
C ASP A 105 -5.39 -13.48 4.77
N SER A 106 -4.96 -12.50 4.00
CA SER A 106 -3.56 -12.06 3.90
C SER A 106 -3.45 -10.55 3.78
N GLY A 107 -2.24 -10.02 3.62
CA GLY A 107 -2.06 -8.58 3.49
C GLY A 107 -0.63 -8.15 3.17
N LEU A 108 -0.52 -6.94 2.66
CA LEU A 108 0.71 -6.17 2.63
C LEU A 108 0.72 -5.20 3.82
N PHE A 109 1.62 -5.42 4.77
CA PHE A 109 1.65 -4.73 6.06
C PHE A 109 2.59 -3.53 5.99
N LEU A 110 2.04 -2.31 6.00
CA LEU A 110 2.80 -1.07 5.86
C LEU A 110 3.11 -0.47 7.25
N ARG A 111 4.40 -0.16 7.47
CA ARG A 111 4.93 0.32 8.77
C ARG A 111 4.53 -0.60 9.94
N SER A 112 4.71 -1.89 9.75
CA SER A 112 4.39 -2.90 10.75
C SER A 112 5.32 -2.86 11.96
N THR A 113 4.77 -3.07 13.14
CA THR A 113 5.54 -3.42 14.34
C THR A 113 5.74 -4.93 14.43
N GLU A 114 6.69 -5.35 15.27
CA GLU A 114 6.97 -6.77 15.50
C GLU A 114 5.74 -7.58 15.97
N ASP A 115 4.84 -6.97 16.72
CA ASP A 115 3.57 -7.57 17.18
C ASP A 115 2.43 -7.46 16.15
N GLY A 116 2.72 -6.97 14.93
CA GLY A 116 1.81 -7.00 13.79
C GLY A 116 0.94 -5.75 13.61
N LYS A 117 1.05 -4.71 14.45
CA LYS A 117 0.27 -3.49 14.28
C LYS A 117 0.73 -2.74 13.03
N CYS A 118 -0.17 -2.41 12.12
CA CYS A 118 0.21 -1.76 10.86
C CYS A 118 -0.97 -1.03 10.17
N TYR A 119 -0.66 -0.38 9.05
CA TYR A 119 -1.64 -0.10 8.01
C TYR A 119 -1.56 -1.22 6.98
N GLN A 120 -2.55 -2.10 6.93
CA GLN A 120 -2.60 -3.23 6.02
C GLN A 120 -3.30 -2.81 4.73
N ALA A 121 -2.68 -3.08 3.58
CA ALA A 121 -3.42 -3.26 2.34
C ALA A 121 -3.93 -4.71 2.31
N MET A 122 -5.26 -4.87 2.36
CA MET A 122 -5.94 -6.16 2.50
C MET A 122 -5.70 -7.04 1.27
N ILE A 123 -5.45 -8.33 1.50
CA ILE A 123 -5.34 -9.36 0.46
C ILE A 123 -6.18 -10.55 0.91
N ASP A 124 -7.47 -10.28 1.07
CA ASP A 124 -8.44 -11.20 1.65
C ASP A 124 -9.04 -12.01 0.49
N TYR A 125 -8.31 -13.02 0.02
CA TYR A 125 -8.62 -13.74 -1.23
C TYR A 125 -9.63 -14.87 -1.03
N HIS A 126 -10.78 -14.52 -0.46
CA HIS A 126 -11.88 -15.43 -0.15
C HIS A 126 -13.24 -14.74 -0.33
N ALA A 127 -14.33 -15.49 -0.14
CA ALA A 127 -15.68 -14.94 -0.23
C ALA A 127 -15.89 -13.81 0.80
N ASN A 128 -16.51 -12.70 0.38
CA ASN A 128 -16.68 -11.47 1.17
C ASN A 128 -15.38 -10.72 1.55
N GLY A 129 -14.24 -11.13 0.97
CA GLY A 129 -12.97 -10.44 1.12
C GLY A 129 -12.85 -9.19 0.25
N ASN A 130 -11.64 -8.66 0.13
CA ASN A 130 -11.30 -7.48 -0.65
C ASN A 130 -9.83 -7.55 -1.09
N LEU A 131 -9.46 -6.79 -2.12
CA LEU A 131 -8.06 -6.49 -2.41
C LEU A 131 -7.80 -4.99 -2.28
N MET A 132 -6.67 -4.67 -1.68
CA MET A 132 -6.05 -3.34 -1.60
C MET A 132 -6.88 -2.25 -0.91
N GLY A 133 -7.98 -2.59 -0.24
CA GLY A 133 -8.54 -1.72 0.79
C GLY A 133 -7.58 -1.58 1.97
N VAL A 134 -7.72 -0.51 2.75
CA VAL A 134 -6.80 -0.20 3.86
C VAL A 134 -7.46 -0.52 5.20
N TYR A 135 -6.79 -1.36 6.00
CA TYR A 135 -7.22 -1.78 7.32
C TYR A 135 -6.18 -1.42 8.40
N GLY A 136 -6.63 -0.95 9.56
CA GLY A 136 -5.78 -0.69 10.72
C GLY A 136 -5.60 -1.94 11.57
N GLU A 137 -4.72 -2.85 11.14
CA GLU A 137 -4.41 -4.11 11.83
C GLU A 137 -3.75 -3.82 13.17
N GLY A 138 -4.29 -4.38 14.25
CA GLY A 138 -3.85 -4.06 15.62
C GLY A 138 -4.02 -2.59 16.04
N LEU A 139 -4.69 -1.77 15.22
CA LEU A 139 -5.03 -0.35 15.47
C LEU A 139 -6.53 -0.15 15.77
N GLY A 140 -7.22 -1.23 16.16
CA GLY A 140 -8.66 -1.22 16.42
C GLY A 140 -9.51 -1.19 15.13
N GLY A 141 -8.97 -1.66 14.01
CA GLY A 141 -9.64 -1.70 12.72
C GLY A 141 -9.89 -0.33 12.12
N LYS A 142 -9.01 0.63 12.39
CA LYS A 142 -9.11 2.00 11.87
C LYS A 142 -7.81 2.41 11.19
N PRO A 143 -7.84 2.80 9.89
CA PRO A 143 -9.01 2.85 9.01
C PRO A 143 -9.58 1.46 8.69
N HIS A 144 -10.80 1.41 8.13
CA HIS A 144 -11.36 0.22 7.48
C HIS A 144 -12.06 0.67 6.20
N LEU A 145 -11.28 0.77 5.13
CA LEU A 145 -11.72 1.34 3.86
C LEU A 145 -11.63 0.29 2.77
N ARG A 146 -12.79 -0.05 2.19
CA ARG A 146 -12.93 -0.92 1.03
C ARG A 146 -13.89 -0.26 0.04
N ASN A 147 -13.49 -0.18 -1.22
CA ASN A 147 -14.33 0.33 -2.31
C ASN A 147 -15.10 -0.80 -3.02
N PHE A 148 -14.73 -2.06 -2.80
CA PHE A 148 -15.50 -3.22 -3.21
C PHE A 148 -15.35 -4.38 -2.23
N THR A 149 -16.25 -5.34 -2.36
CA THR A 149 -16.20 -6.63 -1.68
C THR A 149 -16.31 -7.75 -2.72
N PHE A 150 -15.50 -8.80 -2.59
CA PHE A 150 -15.66 -10.04 -3.35
C PHE A 150 -16.99 -10.70 -3.01
N GLN A 151 -17.64 -11.28 -4.01
CA GLN A 151 -18.84 -12.08 -3.80
C GLN A 151 -18.45 -13.51 -3.40
N LYS A 152 -19.23 -14.51 -3.82
CA LYS A 152 -18.88 -15.92 -3.58
C LYS A 152 -17.59 -16.32 -4.30
N LEU A 153 -17.33 -15.72 -5.46
CA LEU A 153 -16.13 -15.91 -6.26
C LEU A 153 -15.31 -14.63 -6.25
N VAL A 154 -13.98 -14.77 -6.25
CA VAL A 154 -13.03 -13.65 -6.34
C VAL A 154 -13.00 -12.98 -7.72
N THR A 155 -13.64 -13.60 -8.72
CA THR A 155 -13.86 -13.04 -10.06
C THR A 155 -15.11 -12.14 -10.13
N GLU A 156 -15.85 -12.01 -9.03
CA GLU A 156 -17.07 -11.22 -8.94
C GLU A 156 -16.94 -10.23 -7.78
N ILE A 157 -17.18 -8.94 -8.06
CA ILE A 157 -17.14 -7.90 -7.03
C ILE A 157 -18.47 -7.15 -6.97
N ARG A 158 -18.76 -6.63 -5.79
CA ARG A 158 -19.78 -5.61 -5.57
C ARG A 158 -19.09 -4.31 -5.15
N GLU A 159 -19.49 -3.20 -5.77
CA GLU A 159 -19.08 -1.87 -5.31
C GLU A 159 -19.63 -1.59 -3.91
N ASP A 160 -18.79 -1.09 -3.02
CA ASP A 160 -19.16 -0.64 -1.70
C ASP A 160 -19.22 0.90 -1.67
N ALA A 161 -20.06 1.45 -0.80
CA ALA A 161 -20.14 2.91 -0.63
C ALA A 161 -18.87 3.42 0.07
N ALA A 162 -17.90 3.90 -0.72
CA ALA A 162 -16.60 4.36 -0.25
C ALA A 162 -16.24 5.73 -0.86
N PRO A 163 -15.38 6.53 -0.18
CA PRO A 163 -14.90 7.79 -0.72
C PRO A 163 -13.93 7.62 -1.90
N VAL A 164 -13.49 6.39 -2.18
CA VAL A 164 -12.57 6.04 -3.25
C VAL A 164 -13.33 5.22 -4.28
N LYS A 165 -13.22 5.61 -5.56
CA LYS A 165 -13.87 4.91 -6.68
C LYS A 165 -13.23 3.54 -6.92
N LEU A 166 -13.94 2.66 -7.60
CA LEU A 166 -13.36 1.43 -8.12
C LEU A 166 -12.23 1.72 -9.12
N PRO A 167 -11.17 0.89 -9.14
CA PRO A 167 -10.13 0.98 -10.18
C PRO A 167 -10.69 0.62 -11.56
N VAL A 168 -11.73 -0.20 -11.61
CA VAL A 168 -12.39 -0.68 -12.83
C VAL A 168 -13.89 -0.90 -12.53
N PRO A 169 -14.81 -0.68 -13.50
CA PRO A 169 -16.21 -1.06 -13.32
C PRO A 169 -16.38 -2.52 -12.88
N ALA A 170 -17.36 -2.80 -12.02
CA ALA A 170 -17.54 -4.11 -11.41
C ALA A 170 -17.74 -5.24 -12.44
N ASP A 171 -18.44 -4.95 -13.54
CA ASP A 171 -18.69 -5.89 -14.65
C ASP A 171 -17.44 -6.16 -15.50
N LYS A 172 -16.36 -5.39 -15.32
CA LYS A 172 -15.06 -5.54 -16.00
C LYS A 172 -13.98 -6.11 -15.09
N TRP A 173 -14.30 -6.42 -13.84
CA TRP A 173 -13.33 -6.93 -12.87
C TRP A 173 -12.65 -8.23 -13.33
N ALA A 174 -13.40 -9.19 -13.87
CA ALA A 174 -12.84 -10.47 -14.30
C ALA A 174 -11.83 -10.35 -15.46
N ASP A 175 -11.97 -9.33 -16.31
CA ASP A 175 -11.01 -9.03 -17.39
C ASP A 175 -9.79 -8.25 -16.86
N PHE A 176 -10.02 -7.47 -15.81
CA PHE A 176 -9.00 -6.64 -15.18
C PHE A 176 -8.06 -7.46 -14.28
N TRP A 177 -8.61 -8.27 -13.39
CA TRP A 177 -7.86 -9.08 -12.43
C TRP A 177 -7.67 -10.51 -12.93
N LYS A 178 -6.43 -10.97 -13.01
CA LYS A 178 -6.10 -12.31 -13.53
C LYS A 178 -6.12 -13.34 -12.41
N HIS A 179 -7.27 -13.98 -12.17
CA HIS A 179 -7.39 -15.02 -11.14
C HIS A 179 -6.45 -16.21 -11.44
N GLY A 180 -5.73 -16.67 -10.41
CA GLY A 180 -4.80 -17.80 -10.54
C GLY A 180 -3.51 -17.49 -11.30
N GLU A 181 -3.26 -16.22 -11.63
CA GLU A 181 -2.03 -15.74 -12.27
C GLU A 181 -1.31 -14.70 -11.39
N TRP A 182 -0.09 -14.34 -11.79
CA TRP A 182 0.64 -13.23 -11.19
C TRP A 182 -0.02 -11.89 -11.54
N ASN A 183 -0.21 -11.06 -10.52
CA ASN A 183 -0.71 -9.70 -10.64
C ASN A 183 0.19 -8.75 -9.85
N GLU A 184 0.35 -7.52 -10.35
CA GLU A 184 1.09 -6.48 -9.65
C GLU A 184 0.16 -5.71 -8.70
N LEU A 185 0.63 -5.49 -7.48
CA LEU A 185 0.02 -4.64 -6.46
C LEU A 185 1.05 -3.61 -6.01
N LYS A 186 0.62 -2.36 -5.82
CA LYS A 186 1.48 -1.30 -5.29
C LYS A 186 0.83 -0.59 -4.11
N ALA A 187 1.66 -0.05 -3.24
CA ALA A 187 1.22 0.87 -2.19
C ALA A 187 2.26 1.95 -1.91
N SER A 188 1.80 3.13 -1.52
CA SER A 188 2.64 4.18 -0.93
C SER A 188 2.12 4.59 0.43
N ILE A 189 3.04 4.90 1.34
CA ILE A 189 2.72 5.43 2.67
C ILE A 189 3.66 6.60 2.99
N VAL A 190 3.09 7.78 3.18
CA VAL A 190 3.85 9.04 3.29
C VAL A 190 3.31 9.92 4.42
N GLY A 191 4.22 10.54 5.18
CA GLY A 191 3.90 11.52 6.23
C GLY A 191 3.48 10.91 7.57
N ASN A 192 3.13 11.78 8.51
CA ASN A 192 2.62 11.45 9.85
C ASN A 192 1.68 12.58 10.36
N PRO A 193 0.34 12.40 10.38
CA PRO A 193 -0.40 11.16 10.10
C PRO A 193 -0.22 10.67 8.66
N PRO A 194 -0.14 9.34 8.43
CA PRO A 194 0.20 8.80 7.13
C PRO A 194 -0.95 8.93 6.15
N LYS A 195 -0.62 9.27 4.91
CA LYS A 195 -1.47 9.04 3.74
C LYS A 195 -1.06 7.71 3.12
N VAL A 196 -1.98 6.75 3.07
CA VAL A 196 -1.80 5.47 2.38
C VAL A 196 -2.52 5.53 1.04
N THR A 197 -1.83 5.15 -0.03
CA THR A 197 -2.40 4.99 -1.37
C THR A 197 -2.13 3.58 -1.84
N THR A 198 -3.14 2.89 -2.37
CA THR A 198 -3.02 1.53 -2.88
C THR A 198 -3.43 1.48 -4.34
N TYR A 199 -2.83 0.55 -5.08
CA TYR A 199 -3.01 0.40 -6.52
C TYR A 199 -3.15 -1.08 -6.86
N ILE A 200 -4.02 -1.38 -7.84
CA ILE A 200 -4.21 -2.73 -8.37
C ILE A 200 -3.81 -2.66 -9.85
N LYS A 201 -2.82 -3.45 -10.28
CA LYS A 201 -2.38 -3.56 -11.67
C LYS A 201 -1.87 -2.24 -12.27
N GLY A 202 -0.96 -1.57 -11.55
CA GLY A 202 -0.41 -0.25 -11.89
C GLY A 202 -1.30 0.90 -11.47
#